data_AF-A0A3D0XFF6-F1
#
_entry.id   AF-A0A3D0XFF6-F1
#
_cell.length_a   1.000
_cell.length_b   1.000
_cell.length_c   1.000
_cell.angle_alpha   90.00
_cell.angle_beta   90.00
_cell.angle_gamma   90.00
#
_symmetry.space_group_name_H-M   'P 1'
#
loop_
_entity.id
_entity.type
_entity.pdbx_description
1 polymer ?
#
loop_
_entity_poly.entity_id
_entity_poly.type
_entity_poly.pdbx_seq_one_letter_code
_entity_poly.pdbx_strand_id
1 'polypeptide(L)' 'MGESILAQITLILFLGIGSQWLASRLRLPSILLLLVVGFVVGPFTDHRWVDPDPLIGDLLMPLVSLSVGL' A
#
# COMPACT_ATOMS: atom_id res chain seq x y z
N MET A 1 13.22 4.64 -15.51
CA MET A 1 12.52 3.40 -15.08
C MET A 1 12.66 3.19 -13.57
N GLY A 2 13.80 3.54 -12.96
CA GLY A 2 13.96 3.52 -11.49
C GLY A 2 13.25 4.66 -10.75
N GLU A 3 13.19 5.87 -11.31
CA GLU A 3 12.54 7.01 -10.64
C GLU A 3 11.04 6.79 -10.36
N SER A 4 10.31 6.09 -11.23
CA SER A 4 8.89 5.79 -11.01
C SER A 4 8.67 4.79 -9.88
N ILE A 5 9.58 3.82 -9.72
CA ILE A 5 9.52 2.83 -8.63
C ILE A 5 9.76 3.52 -7.29
N LEU A 6 10.80 4.36 -7.22
CA LEU A 6 11.10 5.14 -6.00
C LEU A 6 9.94 6.08 -5.63
N ALA A 7 9.31 6.71 -6.61
CA ALA A 7 8.14 7.55 -6.39
C ALA A 7 6.95 6.73 -5.84
N GLN A 8 6.68 5.54 -6.38
CA GLN A 8 5.63 4.66 -5.89
C GLN A 8 5.90 4.18 -4.46
N ILE A 9 7.11 3.72 -4.14
CA ILE A 9 7.48 3.31 -2.78
C ILE A 9 7.35 4.48 -1.80
N THR A 10 7.82 5.66 -2.21
CA THR A 10 7.72 6.89 -1.40
C THR A 10 6.25 7.23 -1.13
N LEU A 11 5.38 7.11 -2.15
CA LEU A 11 3.95 7.33 -2.01
C LEU A 11 3.31 6.33 -1.04
N ILE A 12 3.66 5.05 -1.15
CA ILE A 12 3.17 4.00 -0.23
C ILE A 12 3.58 4.32 1.21
N LEU A 13 4.85 4.67 1.44
CA LEU A 13 5.35 5.02 2.77
C LEU A 13 4.67 6.28 3.31
N PHE A 14 4.54 7.31 2.48
CA PHE A 14 3.89 8.57 2.85
C PHE A 14 2.42 8.34 3.24
N LEU A 15 1.67 7.60 2.43
CA LEU A 15 0.28 7.24 2.71
C LEU A 15 0.16 6.34 3.93
N GLY A 16 1.07 5.39 4.12
CA GLY A 16 1.11 4.52 5.28
C GLY A 16 1.31 5.30 6.58
N ILE A 17 2.35 6.14 6.63
CA ILE A 17 2.66 7.00 7.78
C ILE A 17 1.52 7.99 8.02
N GLY A 18 1.01 8.63 6.98
CA GLY A 18 -0.11 9.56 7.06
C GLY A 18 -1.38 8.90 7.61
N SER A 19 -1.67 7.67 7.18
CA SER A 19 -2.80 6.88 7.68
C SER A 19 -2.63 6.47 9.14
N GLN A 20 -1.43 6.04 9.54
CA GLN A 20 -1.13 5.69 10.93
C GLN A 20 -1.21 6.92 11.85
N TRP A 21 -0.68 8.05 11.41
CA TRP A 21 -0.75 9.31 12.13
C TRP A 21 -2.21 9.77 12.27
N LEU A 22 -2.99 9.75 11.19
CA LEU A 22 -4.40 10.14 11.22
C LEU A 22 -5.25 9.18 12.08
N ALA A 23 -4.96 7.88 12.04
CA ALA A 23 -5.61 6.87 12.88
C ALA A 23 -5.40 7.18 14.37
N SER A 24 -4.16 7.50 14.73
CA SER A 24 -3.81 7.88 16.10
C SER A 24 -4.52 9.16 16.55
N ARG A 25 -4.76 10.10 15.62
CA ARG A 25 -5.49 11.34 15.91
C ARG A 25 -6.99 11.12 16.09
N LEU A 26 -7.59 10.24 15.29
CA LEU A 26 -9.01 9.90 15.34
C LEU A 26 -9.33 8.81 16.38
N ARG A 27 -8.32 8.25 17.05
CA ARG A 27 -8.42 7.12 18.00
C ARG A 27 -9.08 5.88 17.37
N LEU A 28 -8.86 5.68 16.08
CA LEU A 28 -9.32 4.52 15.32
C LEU A 28 -8.18 3.49 15.17
N PRO A 29 -8.51 2.20 15.01
CA PRO A 29 -7.52 1.19 14.62
C PRO A 29 -6.88 1.56 13.28
N SER A 30 -5.54 1.65 13.23
CA SER A 30 -4.81 2.07 12.04
C SER A 30 -5.05 1.18 10.82
N ILE A 31 -5.32 -0.10 11.04
CA ILE A 31 -5.62 -1.06 9.96
C ILE A 31 -6.84 -0.65 9.13
N LEU A 32 -7.84 0.02 9.73
CA LEU A 32 -9.04 0.45 9.02
C LEU A 32 -8.71 1.56 8.01
N LEU A 33 -7.94 2.57 8.43
CA LEU A 33 -7.51 3.64 7.52
C LEU A 33 -6.54 3.11 6.46
N LEU A 34 -5.61 2.22 6.83
CA LEU A 34 -4.71 1.59 5.88
C LEU A 34 -5.45 0.76 4.83
N LEU A 35 -6.50 0.01 5.24
CA LEU A 35 -7.37 -0.72 4.31
C LEU A 35 -8.09 0.23 3.36
N VAL A 36 -8.73 1.29 3.88
CA VAL A 36 -9.45 2.26 3.04
C VAL A 36 -8.51 2.92 2.04
N VAL A 37 -7.37 3.43 2.50
CA VAL A 37 -6.38 4.09 1.64
C VAL A 37 -5.80 3.12 0.61
N GLY A 38 -5.46 1.89 1.01
CA GLY A 38 -4.97 0.86 0.10
C GLY A 38 -6.01 0.45 -0.96
N PHE A 39 -7.28 0.34 -0.57
CA PHE A 39 -8.36 0.02 -1.51
C PHE A 39 -8.58 1.16 -2.51
N VAL A 40 -8.59 2.41 -2.03
CA VAL A 40 -8.78 3.61 -2.86
C VAL A 40 -7.64 3.78 -3.86
N VAL A 41 -6.39 3.61 -3.42
CA VAL A 41 -5.19 3.83 -4.26
C VAL A 41 -4.87 2.65 -5.17
N GLY A 42 -5.25 1.43 -4.77
CA GLY A 42 -5.10 0.22 -5.59
C GLY A 42 -6.28 0.02 -6.55
N PRO A 43 -7.21 -0.91 -6.25
CA PRO A 43 -8.26 -1.33 -7.16
C PRO A 43 -9.25 -0.22 -7.55
N PHE A 44 -9.55 0.73 -6.66
CA PHE A 44 -10.53 1.77 -6.95
C PHE A 44 -10.05 2.78 -8.01
N THR A 45 -8.74 2.93 -8.18
CA THR A 45 -8.11 3.75 -9.23
C THR A 45 -7.55 2.91 -10.38
N ASP A 46 -7.98 1.65 -10.55
CA ASP A 46 -7.44 0.72 -11.56
C ASP A 46 -5.90 0.60 -11.49
N HIS A 47 -5.33 0.62 -10.28
CA HIS A 47 -3.87 0.51 -10.03
C HIS A 47 -3.03 1.64 -10.68
N ARG A 48 -3.67 2.75 -11.09
CA ARG A 48 -3.03 3.84 -11.83
C ARG A 48 -1.91 4.57 -11.07
N TRP A 49 -1.88 4.47 -9.75
CA TRP A 49 -0.96 5.20 -8.87
C TRP A 49 0.13 4.30 -8.30
N VAL A 50 -0.20 3.04 -8.05
CA VAL A 50 0.69 2.01 -7.50
C VAL A 50 0.43 0.73 -8.26
N ASP A 51 1.45 0.25 -8.96
CA ASP A 51 1.40 -0.97 -9.76
C ASP A 51 2.29 -2.04 -9.10
N PRO A 52 1.71 -3.06 -8.45
CA PRO A 52 2.45 -4.08 -7.72
C PRO A 52 3.29 -4.99 -8.63
N ASP A 53 2.91 -5.18 -9.90
CA ASP A 53 3.59 -6.07 -10.86
C ASP A 53 5.04 -5.66 -11.13
N PRO A 54 5.36 -4.41 -11.50
CA PRO A 54 6.75 -3.97 -11.67
C PRO A 54 7.50 -3.80 -10.34
N LEU A 55 6.82 -3.74 -9.20
CA LEU A 55 7.40 -3.55 -7.88
C LEU A 55 7.87 -4.87 -7.23
N ILE A 56 7.05 -5.92 -7.34
CA ILE A 56 7.24 -7.18 -6.62
C ILE A 56 7.13 -8.39 -7.57
N GLY A 57 6.41 -8.27 -8.69
CA GLY A 57 6.36 -9.26 -9.78
C GLY A 57 6.15 -10.68 -9.29
N ASP A 58 7.07 -11.58 -9.63
CA ASP A 58 7.03 -13.00 -9.27
C ASP A 58 7.02 -13.25 -7.74
N LEU A 59 7.44 -12.28 -6.92
CA LEU A 59 7.39 -12.37 -5.46
C LEU A 59 6.02 -12.01 -4.87
N LEU A 60 5.06 -11.52 -5.67
CA LEU A 60 3.75 -11.08 -5.17
C LEU A 60 3.00 -12.23 -4.52
N MET A 61 2.85 -13.34 -5.24
CA MET A 61 2.14 -14.51 -4.74
C MET A 61 2.81 -15.12 -3.48
N PRO A 62 4.14 -15.32 -3.46
CA PRO A 62 4.85 -15.73 -2.25
C PRO A 62 4.64 -14.79 -1.06
N LEU A 63 4.77 -13.48 -1.24
CA LEU A 63 4.64 -12.51 -0.15
C LEU A 63 3.23 -12.41 0.41
N VAL A 64 2.21 -12.41 -0.47
CA VAL A 64 0.81 -12.43 -0.05
C VAL A 64 0.51 -13.72 0.72
N SER A 65 0.97 -14.86 0.21
CA SER A 65 0.80 -16.17 0.88
C SER A 65 1.48 -16.20 2.25
N LEU A 66 2.69 -15.65 2.37
CA LEU A 66 3.39 -15.53 3.66
C LEU A 66 2.66 -14.60 4.64
N SER A 67 2.04 -13.53 4.14
CA SER A 67 1.37 -12.52 4.97
C SER A 67 0.00 -12.98 5.50
N VAL A 68 -0.69 -13.85 4.75
CA VAL A 68 -2.06 -14.30 5.06
C VAL A 68 -2.11 -15.76 5.54
N GLY A 69 -1.17 -16.59 5.11
CA GLY A 69 -1.21 -18.06 5.27
C GLY A 69 -0.31 -18.65 6.37
N LEU A 70 0.48 -17.83 7.07
CA LEU A 70 1.18 -18.21 8.31
C LEU A 70 0.39 -17.74 9.53
#